data_AF-A0A6J6FLG3-F1
#
_entry.id   AF-A0A6J6FLG3-F1
#
_cell.length_a   1.000
_cell.length_b   1.000
_cell.length_c   1.000
_cell.angle_alpha   90.00
_cell.angle_beta   90.00
_cell.angle_gamma   90.00
#
_symmetry.space_group_name_H-M   'P 1'
#
loop_
_entity.id
_entity.type
_entity.pdbx_description
1 polymer ?
#
loop_
_entity_poly.entity_id
_entity_poly.type
_entity_poly.pdbx_seq_one_letter_code
_entity_poly.pdbx_strand_id
1 'polypeptide(L)'
;MLSIMVSAGESPMSAMKYVSKRSEGILPSLIKQSFMKYEDGRTLTQTLDFIATATGSSQVRRLTNSIQIAIHRGTPILEILNNQVLALNKQINFNLMKLSGKSEITLLIPVVFLILPVSISFAIWPSIYGLNQAGF
;
A
#
# COMPACT_ATOMS: atom_id res chain seq x y z
N MET A 1 -3.62 10.04 -14.71
CA MET A 1 -4.21 11.25 -15.34
C MET A 1 -3.73 12.54 -14.70
N LEU A 2 -3.92 12.74 -13.39
CA LEU A 2 -3.56 14.01 -12.73
C LEU A 2 -2.09 14.41 -12.94
N SER A 3 -1.16 13.47 -12.74
CA SER A 3 0.27 13.67 -13.02
C SER A 3 0.55 14.07 -14.48
N ILE A 4 -0.11 13.41 -15.44
CA ILE A 4 0.07 13.67 -16.88
C ILE A 4 -0.37 15.10 -17.25
N MET A 5 -1.52 15.56 -16.73
CA MET A 5 -2.02 16.91 -17.01
C MET A 5 -1.09 17.98 -16.43
N VAL A 6 -0.64 17.77 -15.18
CA VAL A 6 0.30 18.71 -14.54
C VAL A 6 1.63 18.77 -15.28
N SER A 7 2.17 17.63 -15.74
CA SER A 7 3.37 17.61 -16.60
C SER A 7 3.16 18.25 -17.97
N ALA A 8 1.92 18.29 -18.47
CA ALA A 8 1.57 18.99 -19.71
C ALA A 8 1.39 20.51 -19.52
N GLY A 9 1.62 21.04 -18.32
CA GLY A 9 1.53 22.48 -18.02
C GLY A 9 0.16 22.93 -17.50
N GLU A 10 -0.81 22.02 -17.31
CA GLU A 10 -2.09 22.37 -16.70
C GLU A 10 -1.94 22.68 -15.21
N SER A 11 -2.72 23.64 -14.72
CA SER A 11 -2.74 23.94 -13.28
C SER A 11 -3.24 22.71 -12.50
N PRO A 12 -2.66 22.38 -11.32
CA PRO A 12 -3.11 21.23 -10.54
C PRO A 12 -4.59 21.33 -10.14
N MET A 13 -5.10 22.56 -9.99
CA MET A 13 -6.51 22.80 -9.71
C MET A 13 -7.40 22.42 -10.91
N SER A 14 -7.02 22.81 -12.12
CA SER A 14 -7.69 22.42 -13.37
C SER A 14 -7.66 20.90 -13.57
N ALA A 15 -6.50 20.28 -13.32
CA ALA A 15 -6.33 18.84 -13.43
C ALA A 15 -7.22 18.08 -12.42
N MET A 16 -7.31 18.52 -11.16
CA MET A 16 -8.22 17.94 -10.17
C MET A 16 -9.69 18.09 -10.59
N LYS A 17 -10.09 19.28 -11.07
CA LYS A 17 -11.45 19.51 -11.55
C LYS A 17 -11.79 18.57 -12.71
N TYR A 18 -10.87 18.37 -13.65
CA TYR A 18 -11.04 17.44 -14.75
C TYR A 18 -11.17 15.98 -14.29
N VAL A 19 -10.25 15.51 -13.45
CA VAL A 19 -10.27 14.15 -12.89
C VAL A 19 -11.56 13.90 -12.10
N SER A 20 -12.04 14.89 -11.34
CA SER A 20 -13.29 14.79 -10.59
C SER A 20 -14.52 14.54 -11.47
N LYS A 21 -14.53 15.10 -12.69
CA LYS A 21 -15.61 14.92 -13.68
C LYS A 21 -15.54 13.56 -14.37
N ARG A 22 -14.32 13.04 -14.60
CA ARG A 22 -14.06 11.80 -15.35
C ARG A 22 -14.11 10.54 -14.49
N SER A 23 -13.96 10.67 -13.17
CA SER A 23 -13.89 9.55 -12.24
C SER A 23 -15.09 9.51 -11.29
N GLU A 24 -15.44 8.30 -10.86
CA GLU A 24 -16.48 8.04 -9.87
C GLU A 24 -15.87 7.49 -8.57
N GLY A 25 -16.55 7.73 -7.44
CA GLY A 25 -16.12 7.28 -6.11
C GLY A 25 -15.98 8.40 -5.07
N ILE A 26 -15.48 8.03 -3.89
CA ILE A 26 -15.41 8.92 -2.72
C ILE A 26 -14.49 10.12 -2.96
N LEU A 27 -13.28 9.90 -3.48
CA LEU A 27 -12.30 10.97 -3.69
C LEU A 27 -12.74 11.97 -4.79
N PRO A 28 -13.20 11.53 -5.98
CA PRO A 28 -13.78 12.43 -6.98
C PRO A 28 -15.00 13.21 -6.48
N SER A 29 -15.85 12.58 -5.65
CA SER A 29 -17.00 13.25 -5.02
C SER A 29 -16.56 14.34 -4.04
N LEU A 30 -15.58 14.07 -3.18
CA LEU A 30 -15.02 15.08 -2.26
C LEU A 30 -14.35 16.24 -3.00
N ILE A 31 -13.68 15.96 -4.13
CA ILE A 31 -13.13 17.02 -5.00
C ILE A 31 -14.26 17.84 -5.64
N LYS A 32 -15.33 17.22 -6.15
CA LYS A 32 -16.50 17.96 -6.66
C LYS A 32 -17.13 18.82 -5.57
N GLN A 33 -17.32 18.26 -4.37
CA GLN A 33 -17.87 18.99 -3.22
C GLN A 33 -16.98 20.18 -2.82
N SER A 34 -15.66 20.03 -2.84
CA SER A 34 -14.77 21.15 -2.52
C SER A 34 -14.87 22.29 -3.53
N PHE A 35 -15.10 21.99 -4.81
CA PHE A 35 -15.35 22.99 -5.85
C PHE A 35 -16.76 23.59 -5.82
N MET A 36 -17.78 22.82 -5.44
CA MET A 36 -19.17 23.32 -5.35
C MET A 36 -19.41 24.16 -4.10
N LYS A 37 -18.76 23.81 -2.99
CA LYS A 37 -18.96 24.46 -1.68
C LYS A 37 -18.28 25.83 -1.60
N TYR A 38 -17.40 26.13 -2.54
CA TYR A 38 -16.63 27.38 -2.60
C TYR A 38 -16.53 27.80 -4.07
N GLU A 39 -17.53 28.55 -4.56
CA GLU A 39 -17.45 29.23 -5.85
C GLU A 39 -16.21 30.14 -5.85
N ASP A 40 -15.27 29.82 -6.74
CA ASP A 40 -14.05 30.56 -7.08
C ASP A 40 -13.36 31.33 -5.92
N GLY A 41 -12.55 30.62 -5.13
CA GLY A 41 -11.70 31.31 -4.14
C GLY A 41 -10.80 30.44 -3.29
N ARG A 42 -10.95 29.10 -3.30
CA ARG A 42 -10.07 28.23 -2.52
C ARG A 42 -8.73 28.00 -3.17
N THR A 43 -7.68 28.14 -2.37
CA THR A 43 -6.33 27.76 -2.77
C THR A 43 -6.23 26.24 -2.85
N LEU A 44 -5.28 25.75 -3.66
CA LEU A 44 -4.96 24.33 -3.78
C LEU A 44 -4.75 23.68 -2.42
N THR A 45 -4.04 24.36 -1.51
CA THR A 45 -3.79 23.97 -0.13
C THR A 45 -5.09 23.74 0.65
N GLN A 46 -6.06 24.65 0.58
CA GLN A 46 -7.34 24.54 1.29
C GLN A 46 -8.22 23.40 0.77
N THR A 47 -8.23 23.19 -0.55
CA THR A 47 -8.93 22.05 -1.16
C THR A 47 -8.35 20.73 -0.71
N LEU A 48 -7.02 20.66 -0.70
CA LEU A 48 -6.24 19.51 -0.27
C LEU A 48 -6.49 19.17 1.22
N ASP A 49 -6.49 20.17 2.09
CA ASP A 49 -6.74 20.00 3.53
C ASP A 49 -8.17 19.51 3.83
N PHE A 50 -9.16 20.06 3.12
CA PHE A 50 -10.54 19.57 3.19
C PHE A 50 -10.64 18.09 2.83
N ILE A 51 -10.01 17.67 1.72
CA ILE A 51 -10.02 16.27 1.29
C ILE A 51 -9.31 15.39 2.33
N ALA A 52 -8.16 15.80 2.86
CA ALA A 52 -7.43 15.05 3.87
C ALA A 52 -8.27 14.82 5.15
N THR A 53 -9.01 15.84 5.58
CA THR A 53 -9.88 15.77 6.76
C THR A 53 -11.13 14.93 6.48
N ALA A 54 -11.81 15.16 5.35
CA ALA A 54 -13.04 14.47 4.99
C ALA A 54 -12.85 12.98 4.71
N THR A 55 -11.68 12.58 4.21
CA THR A 55 -11.43 11.16 3.89
C THR A 55 -11.03 10.34 5.13
N GLY A 56 -10.59 10.97 6.22
CA GLY A 56 -10.13 10.29 7.44
C GLY A 56 -8.89 9.38 7.29
N SER A 57 -8.39 9.21 6.06
CA SER A 57 -7.30 8.30 5.72
C SER A 57 -5.93 8.93 5.96
N SER A 58 -5.09 8.24 6.75
CA SER A 58 -3.72 8.67 7.00
C SER A 58 -2.86 8.71 5.73
N GLN A 59 -3.17 7.89 4.73
CA GLN A 59 -2.47 7.87 3.44
C GLN A 59 -2.78 9.12 2.62
N VAL A 60 -4.07 9.49 2.52
CA VAL A 60 -4.51 10.70 1.81
C VAL A 60 -3.92 11.94 2.47
N ARG A 61 -3.95 12.01 3.80
CA ARG A 61 -3.37 13.15 4.54
C ARG A 61 -1.87 13.32 4.30
N ARG A 62 -1.11 12.23 4.23
CA ARG A 62 0.33 12.29 3.88
C ARG A 62 0.55 12.81 2.45
N LEU A 63 -0.19 12.27 1.47
CA LEU A 63 -0.08 12.71 0.07
C LEU A 63 -0.37 14.21 -0.09
N THR A 64 -1.46 14.66 0.51
CA THR A 64 -1.89 16.06 0.52
C THR A 64 -0.81 16.98 1.10
N ASN A 65 -0.23 16.59 2.24
CA ASN A 65 0.84 17.35 2.89
C ASN A 65 2.11 17.43 2.01
N SER A 66 2.51 16.32 1.39
CA SER A 66 3.64 16.28 0.46
C SER A 66 3.44 17.22 -0.73
N ILE A 67 2.23 17.30 -1.28
CA ILE A 67 1.89 18.20 -2.40
C ILE A 67 1.96 19.66 -1.96
N GLN A 68 1.39 20.00 -0.80
CA GLN A 68 1.45 21.36 -0.24
C GLN A 68 2.91 21.82 -0.02
N ILE A 69 3.75 20.96 0.55
CA ILE A 69 5.18 21.24 0.77
C ILE A 69 5.91 21.48 -0.56
N ALA A 70 5.63 20.68 -1.59
CA ALA A 70 6.25 20.84 -2.92
C ALA A 70 5.87 22.17 -3.58
N ILE A 71 4.61 22.59 -3.47
CA ILE A 71 4.11 23.87 -4.00
C ILE A 71 4.78 25.05 -3.29
N HIS A 72 4.89 25.00 -1.96
CA HIS A 72 5.46 26.10 -1.16
C HIS A 72 6.97 26.30 -1.38
N ARG A 73 7.69 25.27 -1.82
CA ARG A 73 9.16 25.31 -1.96
C ARG A 73 9.65 25.55 -3.38
N GLY A 74 8.77 25.75 -4.37
CA GLY A 74 9.16 25.94 -5.78
C GLY A 74 10.01 24.79 -6.34
N THR A 75 9.98 23.64 -5.69
CA THR A 75 10.82 22.48 -6.01
C THR A 75 10.13 21.69 -7.13
N PRO A 76 10.86 21.18 -8.14
CA PRO A 76 10.24 20.51 -9.27
C PRO A 76 9.42 19.30 -8.76
N ILE A 77 8.08 19.47 -8.80
CA ILE A 77 7.08 18.50 -8.35
C ILE A 77 7.33 17.11 -8.95
N LEU A 78 7.95 17.07 -10.13
CA LEU A 78 8.32 15.86 -10.86
C LEU A 78 9.28 14.94 -10.11
N GLU A 79 10.24 15.50 -9.37
CA GLU A 79 11.27 14.72 -8.68
C GLU A 79 10.70 14.06 -7.41
N ILE A 80 9.83 14.77 -6.70
CA ILE A 80 9.13 14.27 -5.52
C ILE A 80 8.12 13.19 -5.93
N LEU A 81 7.36 13.39 -7.01
CA LEU A 81 6.42 12.39 -7.52
C LEU A 81 7.12 11.12 -7.98
N ASN A 82 8.24 11.22 -8.68
CA ASN A 82 9.03 10.05 -9.09
C ASN A 82 9.57 9.28 -7.87
N ASN A 83 10.14 9.99 -6.89
CA ASN A 83 10.60 9.37 -5.66
C ASN A 83 9.45 8.71 -4.87
N GLN A 84 8.25 9.31 -4.89
CA GLN A 84 7.07 8.75 -4.24
C GLN A 84 6.55 7.50 -4.97
N VAL A 85 6.55 7.49 -6.30
CA VAL A 85 6.19 6.31 -7.11
C VAL A 85 7.17 5.16 -6.87
N LEU A 86 8.47 5.45 -6.83
CA LEU A 86 9.49 4.46 -6.51
C LEU A 86 9.32 3.90 -5.09
N ALA A 87 9.06 4.76 -4.10
CA ALA A 87 8.79 4.35 -2.73
C ALA A 87 7.51 3.49 -2.62
N LEU A 88 6.44 3.84 -3.36
CA LEU A 88 5.19 3.05 -3.39
C LEU A 88 5.41 1.68 -4.03
N ASN A 89 6.11 1.61 -5.16
CA ASN A 89 6.44 0.34 -5.81
C ASN A 89 7.30 -0.54 -4.90
N LYS A 90 8.28 0.04 -4.21
CA LYS A 90 9.11 -0.69 -3.24
C LYS A 90 8.27 -1.23 -2.08
N GLN A 91 7.33 -0.43 -1.55
CA GLN A 91 6.42 -0.87 -0.49
C GLN A 91 5.47 -1.98 -0.96
N ILE A 92 4.94 -1.89 -2.17
CA ILE A 92 4.07 -2.93 -2.77
C ILE A 92 4.86 -4.23 -2.92
N ASN A 93 6.06 -4.18 -3.50
CA ASN A 93 6.92 -5.37 -3.67
C ASN A 93 7.32 -5.97 -2.32
N PHE A 94 7.64 -5.14 -1.33
CA PHE A 94 7.92 -5.62 0.03
C PHE A 94 6.72 -6.33 0.65
N ASN A 95 5.51 -5.79 0.46
CA ASN A 95 4.30 -6.40 1.01
C ASN A 95 3.96 -7.71 0.28
N LEU A 96 4.16 -7.77 -1.04
CA LEU A 96 4.04 -9.01 -1.82
C LEU A 96 5.07 -10.07 -1.36
N MET A 97 6.33 -9.68 -1.15
CA MET A 97 7.35 -10.57 -0.58
C MET A 97 6.98 -11.07 0.82
N LYS A 98 6.43 -10.21 1.67
CA LYS A 98 5.99 -10.58 3.02
C LYS A 98 4.81 -11.56 2.98
N LEU A 99 3.90 -11.42 2.03
CA LEU A 99 2.80 -12.34 1.80
C LEU A 99 3.30 -13.69 1.25
N SER A 100 4.25 -13.67 0.31
CA SER A 100 4.88 -14.89 -0.24
C SER A 100 5.68 -15.64 0.82
N GLY A 101 6.46 -14.95 1.66
CA GLY A 101 7.26 -15.56 2.71
C GLY A 101 6.42 -16.26 3.79
N LYS A 102 5.21 -15.77 4.08
CA LYS A 102 4.28 -16.49 4.97
C LYS A 102 3.84 -17.83 4.38
N SER A 103 3.64 -17.90 3.06
CA SER A 103 3.25 -19.15 2.40
C SER A 103 4.37 -20.19 2.43
N GLU A 104 5.62 -19.75 2.24
CA GLU A 104 6.81 -20.61 2.28
C GLU A 104 6.98 -21.28 3.64
N ILE A 105 6.86 -20.50 4.73
CA ILE A 105 6.93 -21.03 6.10
C ILE A 105 5.73 -21.95 6.40
N THR A 106 4.54 -21.66 5.86
CA THR A 106 3.35 -22.50 6.04
C THR A 106 3.53 -23.88 5.41
N LEU A 107 4.23 -23.97 4.28
CA LEU A 107 4.55 -25.25 3.62
C LEU A 107 5.54 -26.12 4.44
N LEU A 108 6.33 -25.53 5.34
CA LEU A 108 7.22 -26.28 6.24
C LEU A 108 6.46 -26.96 7.39
N ILE A 109 5.29 -26.43 7.81
CA ILE A 109 4.54 -26.96 8.96
C ILE A 109 4.14 -28.44 8.75
N PRO A 110 3.53 -28.85 7.62
CA PRO A 110 3.23 -30.26 7.37
C PRO A 110 4.47 -31.15 7.35
N VAL A 111 5.59 -30.69 6.78
CA VAL A 111 6.81 -31.50 6.68
C VAL A 111 7.39 -31.77 8.07
N VAL A 112 7.50 -30.74 8.89
CA VAL A 112 8.15 -30.82 10.21
C VAL A 112 7.26 -31.48 11.26
N PHE A 113 5.95 -31.26 11.24
CA PHE A 113 5.04 -31.80 12.27
C PHE A 113 4.35 -33.11 11.86
N LEU A 114 4.44 -33.52 10.60
CA LEU A 114 3.76 -34.72 10.10
C LEU A 114 4.77 -35.76 9.61
N ILE A 115 5.70 -35.37 8.72
CA ILE A 115 6.68 -36.31 8.15
C ILE A 115 7.76 -36.67 9.17
N LEU A 116 8.36 -35.68 9.84
CA LEU A 116 9.42 -35.96 10.83
C LEU A 116 8.94 -36.85 11.98
N PRO A 117 7.78 -36.63 12.62
CA PRO A 117 7.32 -37.51 13.69
C PRO A 117 7.04 -38.93 13.22
N VAL A 118 6.44 -39.10 12.03
CA VAL A 118 6.23 -40.42 11.43
C VAL A 118 7.57 -41.12 11.18
N SER A 119 8.55 -40.42 10.60
CA SER A 119 9.89 -40.95 10.36
C SER A 119 10.58 -41.38 11.66
N ILE A 120 10.50 -40.55 12.71
CA ILE A 120 11.04 -40.85 14.03
C ILE A 120 10.34 -42.08 14.64
N SER A 121 9.02 -42.19 14.54
CA SER A 121 8.27 -43.35 15.01
C SER A 121 8.72 -44.64 14.30
N PHE A 122 8.93 -44.60 12.98
CA PHE A 122 9.45 -45.74 12.23
C PHE A 122 10.89 -46.10 12.61
N ALA A 123 11.75 -45.11 12.83
CA ALA A 123 13.13 -45.35 13.24
C ALA A 123 13.24 -46.00 14.63
N ILE A 124 12.37 -45.61 15.57
CA ILE A 124 12.37 -46.11 16.95
C ILE A 124 11.63 -47.46 17.08
N TRP A 125 10.69 -47.76 16.18
CA TRP A 125 9.92 -49.01 16.19
C TRP A 125 10.80 -50.28 16.32
N PRO A 126 11.80 -50.55 15.46
CA PRO A 126 12.64 -51.74 15.60
C PRO A 126 13.46 -51.73 16.89
N SER A 127 13.86 -50.57 17.41
CA SER A 127 14.58 -50.46 18.68
C SER A 127 13.72 -50.88 19.87
N ILE A 128 12.43 -50.51 19.89
CA ILE A 128 11.49 -50.95 20.94
C ILE A 128 11.18 -52.45 20.83
N TYR A 129 10.94 -52.95 19.62
CA TYR A 129 10.68 -54.38 19.41
C TYR A 129 11.90 -55.24 19.72
N GLY A 130 13.10 -54.76 19.40
CA GLY A 130 14.35 -55.42 19.74
C GLY A 130 14.57 -55.50 21.25
N LEU A 131 14.26 -54.44 22.00
CA LEU A 131 14.31 -54.46 23.47
C LEU A 131 13.27 -55.42 24.07
N ASN A 132 12.06 -55.50 23.51
CA ASN A 132 11.00 -56.40 23.97
C ASN A 132 11.32 -57.89 23.68
N GLN A 133 12.10 -58.19 22.63
CA GLN A 133 12.58 -59.54 22.33
C GLN A 133 13.86 -59.92 23.10
N ALA A 134 14.71 -58.95 23.42
CA ALA A 134 15.99 -59.16 24.09
C ALA A 134 15.89 -59.29 25.63
N GLY A 135 14.69 -59.18 26.21
CA GLY A 135 14.42 -59.53 27.59
C GLY A 135 14.41 -58.34 28.56
N PHE A 136 13.20 -57.92 28.91
CA PHE A 136 12.64 -58.09 30.25
C PHE A 136 11.17 -58.50 30.12
#